data_AF-A0AAU7PLU9-F1
#
_entry.id   AF-A0AAU7PLU9-F1
#
_cell.length_a   1.000
_cell.length_b   1.000
_cell.length_c   1.000
_cell.angle_alpha   90.00
_cell.angle_beta   90.00
_cell.angle_gamma   90.00
#
_symmetry.space_group_name_H-M   'P 1'
#
loop_
_entity.id
_entity.type
_entity.pdbx_description
1 polymer ?
#
loop_
_entity_poly.entity_id
_entity_poly.type
_entity_poly.pdbx_seq_one_letter_code
_entity_poly.pdbx_strand_id
1 'polypeptide(L)'
;MYCSNCGKKYDGSFCPDCGTPAQTGDQSKMIEEDSVFIPQSEQVNTLVYKLTAGALAINGERQLTTVFEVTGNEVTATSYRKTTKASPVSSLIFNKQEIGSVVYKKTSLLTKLEKVQIAGLSVTTLLGFVIPPLLIVGPAAIALIVFTSRKKTMIISLKSGTSIKAYYMEQEEADIVYKAISV
;
A
#
# COMPACT_ATOMS: atom_id res chain seq x y z
N MET A 1 -5.01 43.66 3.25
CA MET A 1 -4.88 42.43 4.09
C MET A 1 -3.64 41.65 3.68
N TYR A 2 -3.04 40.84 4.56
CA TYR A 2 -1.90 39.99 4.22
C TYR A 2 -2.38 38.56 3.99
N CYS A 3 -1.87 37.89 2.95
CA CYS A 3 -2.24 36.50 2.69
C CYS A 3 -1.57 35.58 3.69
N SER A 4 -2.35 34.75 4.38
CA SER A 4 -1.85 33.75 5.33
C SER A 4 -0.96 32.68 4.67
N ASN A 5 -1.05 32.51 3.35
CA ASN A 5 -0.29 31.51 2.61
C ASN A 5 0.99 32.08 1.98
N CYS A 6 0.93 33.25 1.34
CA CYS A 6 2.09 33.82 0.63
C CYS A 6 2.70 35.07 1.29
N GLY A 7 2.11 35.58 2.38
CA GLY A 7 2.64 36.72 3.15
C GLY A 7 2.58 38.07 2.44
N LYS A 8 2.08 38.14 1.20
CA LYS A 8 1.99 39.39 0.43
C LYS A 8 0.75 40.20 0.81
N LYS A 9 0.90 41.53 0.77
CA LYS A 9 -0.20 42.47 0.96
C LYS A 9 -1.05 42.53 -0.31
N TYR A 10 -2.35 42.36 -0.18
CA TYR A 10 -3.30 42.49 -1.27
C TYR A 10 -4.61 43.10 -0.76
N ASP A 11 -5.41 43.62 -1.69
CA ASP A 11 -6.79 44.07 -1.47
C ASP A 11 -7.74 43.25 -2.32
N GLY A 12 -8.87 42.84 -1.72
CA GLY A 12 -9.86 41.95 -2.33
C GLY A 12 -10.10 40.66 -1.52
N SER A 13 -11.12 39.90 -1.92
CA SER A 13 -11.56 38.69 -1.21
C SER A 13 -10.68 37.46 -1.43
N PHE A 14 -9.77 37.50 -2.40
CA PHE A 14 -8.87 36.38 -2.74
C PHE A 14 -7.48 36.91 -3.08
N CYS A 15 -6.45 36.19 -2.64
CA CYS A 15 -5.07 36.53 -2.99
C CYS A 15 -4.82 36.26 -4.49
N PRO A 16 -4.36 37.25 -5.28
CA PRO A 16 -4.16 37.08 -6.72
C PRO A 16 -3.05 36.09 -7.09
N ASP A 17 -2.10 35.85 -6.18
CA ASP A 17 -0.96 34.96 -6.46
C ASP A 17 -1.23 33.50 -6.12
N CYS A 18 -2.08 33.21 -5.14
CA CYS A 18 -2.28 31.84 -4.64
C CYS A 18 -3.76 31.44 -4.48
N GLY A 19 -4.70 32.33 -4.82
CA GLY A 19 -6.14 32.06 -4.77
C GLY A 19 -6.71 31.87 -3.36
N THR A 20 -5.92 32.09 -2.29
CA THR A 20 -6.38 31.87 -0.92
C THR A 20 -7.40 32.96 -0.53
N PRO A 21 -8.61 32.59 -0.05
CA PRO A 21 -9.63 33.56 0.35
C PRO A 21 -9.18 34.36 1.58
N ALA A 22 -9.55 35.64 1.59
CA ALA A 22 -9.40 36.51 2.75
C ALA A 22 -10.33 36.02 3.87
N GLN A 23 -9.77 35.73 5.04
CA GLN A 23 -10.57 35.32 6.19
C GLN A 23 -11.27 36.54 6.81
N THR A 24 -12.55 36.71 6.47
CA THR A 24 -13.48 37.56 7.21
C THR A 24 -14.18 36.67 8.23
N GLY A 25 -13.91 36.89 9.53
CA GLY A 25 -14.66 36.22 10.60
C GLY A 25 -16.08 36.75 10.66
N ASP A 26 -17.09 35.88 10.67
CA ASP A 26 -17.77 35.45 11.90
C ASP A 26 -18.81 34.33 11.64
N GLN A 27 -18.71 33.29 12.47
CA GLN A 27 -19.65 32.24 12.93
C GLN A 27 -20.64 31.44 12.05
N SER A 28 -20.58 30.12 12.31
CA SER A 28 -21.65 29.09 12.35
C SER A 28 -22.09 28.39 11.07
N LYS A 29 -21.51 27.20 10.81
CA LYS A 29 -22.25 25.93 10.72
C LYS A 29 -21.32 24.70 10.66
N MET A 30 -21.69 23.72 11.49
CA MET A 30 -21.22 22.34 11.63
C MET A 30 -20.73 21.66 10.35
N ILE A 31 -19.53 21.05 10.41
CA ILE A 31 -19.27 19.68 9.93
C ILE A 31 -18.24 19.05 10.89
N GLU A 32 -18.58 17.87 11.41
CA GLU A 32 -17.74 17.01 12.25
C GLU A 32 -16.40 16.68 11.57
N GLU A 33 -15.30 17.13 12.18
CA GLU A 33 -14.02 16.46 12.09
C GLU A 33 -13.73 15.87 13.46
N ASP A 34 -13.81 14.53 13.52
CA ASP A 34 -13.26 13.71 14.60
C ASP A 34 -11.73 13.86 14.55
N SER A 35 -11.27 15.02 15.01
CA SER A 35 -9.88 15.35 15.23
C SER A 35 -9.48 14.63 16.51
N VAL A 36 -8.95 13.42 16.34
CA VAL A 36 -8.23 12.73 17.40
C VAL A 36 -7.11 13.65 17.85
N PHE A 37 -7.31 14.24 19.02
CA PHE A 37 -6.31 14.95 19.79
C PHE A 37 -5.17 13.96 20.06
N ILE A 38 -4.09 14.05 19.30
CA ILE A 38 -2.83 13.38 19.65
C ILE A 38 -2.16 14.33 20.65
N PRO A 39 -2.11 14.00 21.96
CA PRO A 39 -1.33 14.79 22.89
C PRO A 39 0.12 14.80 22.40
N GLN A 40 0.75 15.99 22.42
CA GLN A 40 2.20 16.11 22.31
C GLN A 40 2.83 15.42 23.54
N SER A 41 2.95 14.09 23.50
CA SER A 41 3.71 13.30 24.45
C SER A 41 5.03 12.94 23.80
N GLU A 42 6.11 13.51 24.33
CA GLU A 42 7.50 13.04 24.28
C GLU A 42 8.07 12.65 22.90
N GLN A 43 9.24 13.19 22.56
CA GLN A 43 10.02 12.72 21.42
C GLN A 43 10.47 11.27 21.64
N VAL A 44 9.56 10.32 21.46
CA VAL A 44 9.89 8.93 21.22
C VAL A 44 10.37 8.90 19.77
N ASN A 45 11.62 8.53 19.55
CA ASN A 45 12.22 8.43 18.22
C ASN A 45 11.55 7.30 17.42
N THR A 46 10.37 7.57 16.86
CA THR A 46 9.66 6.64 15.97
C THR A 46 10.27 6.72 14.58
N LEU A 47 10.85 5.61 14.12
CA LEU A 47 11.40 5.50 12.78
C LEU A 47 10.33 4.91 11.85
N VAL A 48 10.05 5.60 10.74
CA VAL A 48 9.00 5.20 9.78
C VAL A 48 9.64 4.69 8.49
N TYR A 49 9.41 3.42 8.18
CA TYR A 49 9.86 2.78 6.96
C TYR A 49 8.67 2.46 6.05
N LYS A 50 8.79 2.74 4.75
CA LYS A 50 7.72 2.52 3.77
C LYS A 50 8.20 1.57 2.69
N LEU A 51 7.53 0.43 2.56
CA LEU A 51 7.71 -0.49 1.44
C LEU A 51 6.58 -0.31 0.44
N THR A 52 6.93 0.08 -0.78
CA THR A 52 5.95 0.33 -1.85
C THR A 52 6.24 -0.56 -3.04
N ALA A 53 5.27 -1.39 -3.43
CA ALA A 53 5.37 -2.24 -4.61
C ALA A 53 5.08 -1.50 -5.94
N GLY A 54 5.14 -0.16 -5.94
CA GLY A 54 5.04 0.71 -7.12
C GLY A 54 3.64 0.97 -7.69
N ALA A 55 3.62 1.70 -8.82
CA ALA A 55 2.44 2.27 -9.49
C ALA A 55 1.78 1.35 -10.55
N LEU A 56 2.20 0.09 -10.64
CA LEU A 56 1.61 -0.89 -11.56
C LEU A 56 0.55 -1.70 -10.81
N ALA A 57 -0.68 -1.61 -11.29
CA ALA A 57 -1.88 -2.13 -10.66
C ALA A 57 -1.73 -3.61 -10.25
N ILE A 58 -1.90 -3.87 -8.95
CA ILE A 58 -2.09 -5.22 -8.42
C ILE A 58 -3.60 -5.35 -8.22
N ASN A 59 -4.30 -6.32 -8.80
CA ASN A 59 -5.76 -6.42 -8.66
C ASN A 59 -6.63 -5.26 -9.21
N GLY A 60 -6.10 -4.38 -10.08
CA GLY A 60 -6.73 -3.10 -10.40
C GLY A 60 -6.50 -2.04 -9.31
N GLU A 61 -5.66 -2.36 -8.33
CA GLU A 61 -5.36 -1.59 -7.14
C GLU A 61 -4.02 -0.89 -7.36
N ARG A 62 -4.07 0.43 -7.42
CA ARG A 62 -2.87 1.25 -7.52
C ARG A 62 -2.16 1.13 -6.16
N GLN A 63 -0.86 0.86 -6.14
CA GLN A 63 -0.02 0.92 -4.94
C GLN A 63 -0.45 0.01 -3.76
N LEU A 64 0.25 -1.12 -3.60
CA LEU A 64 0.34 -1.81 -2.31
C LEU A 64 1.51 -1.20 -1.53
N THR A 65 1.20 -0.60 -0.39
CA THR A 65 2.20 0.00 0.50
C THR A 65 2.05 -0.60 1.89
N THR A 66 3.15 -1.05 2.47
CA THR A 66 3.21 -1.41 3.89
C THR A 66 4.11 -0.41 4.60
N VAL A 67 3.57 0.23 5.63
CA VAL A 67 4.29 1.17 6.49
C VAL A 67 4.64 0.44 7.78
N PHE A 68 5.91 0.50 8.16
CA PHE A 68 6.43 -0.02 9.42
C PHE A 68 6.86 1.16 10.28
N GLU A 69 6.20 1.34 11.41
CA GLU A 69 6.54 2.33 12.41
C GLU A 69 7.24 1.59 13.55
N VAL A 70 8.51 1.91 13.78
CA VAL A 70 9.37 1.25 14.76
C VAL A 70 9.58 2.20 15.93
N THR A 71 9.11 1.78 17.10
CA THR A 71 9.16 2.54 18.35
C THR A 71 9.86 1.68 19.39
N GLY A 72 11.20 1.80 19.47
CA GLY A 72 12.02 0.93 20.32
C GLY A 72 11.92 -0.54 19.91
N ASN A 73 11.25 -1.36 20.73
CA ASN A 73 11.03 -2.80 20.50
C ASN A 73 9.67 -3.11 19.87
N GLU A 74 8.78 -2.13 19.79
CA GLU A 74 7.46 -2.29 19.18
C GLU A 74 7.52 -1.92 17.69
N VAL A 75 6.81 -2.68 16.87
CA VAL A 75 6.67 -2.46 15.43
C VAL A 75 5.20 -2.47 15.07
N THR A 76 4.72 -1.38 14.50
CA THR A 76 3.39 -1.27 13.92
C THR A 76 3.50 -1.39 12.41
N ALA A 77 2.99 -2.50 11.87
CA ALA A 77 2.94 -2.75 10.43
C ALA A 77 1.53 -2.52 9.88
N THR A 78 1.36 -1.46 9.08
CA THR A 78 0.08 -1.11 8.47
C THR A 78 0.15 -1.26 6.96
N SER A 79 -0.74 -2.08 6.40
CA SER A 79 -0.83 -2.32 4.96
C SER A 79 -1.99 -1.53 4.35
N TYR A 80 -1.70 -0.85 3.25
CA TYR A 80 -2.61 0.00 2.51
C TYR A 80 -2.80 -0.51 1.08
N ARG A 81 -4.00 -0.28 0.55
CA ARG A 81 -4.39 -0.57 -0.83
C ARG A 81 -4.97 0.69 -1.45
N LYS A 82 -4.36 1.23 -2.50
CA LYS A 82 -4.85 2.47 -3.13
C LYS A 82 -5.77 2.16 -4.32
N THR A 83 -6.91 1.52 -4.08
CA THR A 83 -8.04 1.55 -5.04
C THR A 83 -9.00 2.70 -4.79
N THR A 84 -9.25 3.02 -3.53
CA THR A 84 -10.33 3.90 -3.10
C THR A 84 -9.95 4.43 -1.73
N LYS A 85 -9.82 5.76 -1.62
CA LYS A 85 -9.57 6.58 -0.42
C LYS A 85 -8.98 5.83 0.80
N ALA A 86 -7.64 5.86 0.90
CA ALA A 86 -6.79 5.91 2.11
C ALA A 86 -7.05 5.01 3.34
N SER A 87 -8.02 4.10 3.37
CA SER A 87 -8.25 3.25 4.54
C SER A 87 -7.22 2.11 4.63
N PRO A 88 -6.70 1.80 5.84
CA PRO A 88 -5.82 0.66 6.05
C PRO A 88 -6.58 -0.65 5.79
N VAL A 89 -5.92 -1.60 5.12
CA VAL A 89 -6.47 -2.95 4.87
C VAL A 89 -6.25 -3.85 6.08
N SER A 90 -5.11 -3.68 6.74
CA SER A 90 -4.75 -4.41 7.94
C SER A 90 -3.67 -3.65 8.69
N SER A 91 -3.74 -3.64 10.01
CA SER A 91 -2.67 -3.18 10.88
C SER A 91 -2.36 -4.28 11.89
N LEU A 92 -1.08 -4.50 12.17
CA LEU A 92 -0.62 -5.44 13.19
C LEU A 92 0.50 -4.79 14.00
N ILE A 93 0.34 -4.82 15.31
CA ILE A 93 1.34 -4.37 16.27
C ILE A 93 1.99 -5.62 16.86
N PHE A 94 3.32 -5.62 16.91
CA PHE A 94 4.10 -6.75 17.43
C PHE A 94 5.44 -6.29 17.98
N ASN A 95 6.02 -7.08 18.89
CA ASN A 95 7.37 -6.87 19.36
C ASN A 95 8.40 -7.53 18.43
N LYS A 96 9.61 -6.96 18.31
CA LYS A 96 10.70 -7.55 17.50
C LYS A 96 11.01 -9.00 17.90
N GLN A 97 10.91 -9.32 19.19
CA GLN A 97 11.14 -10.66 19.73
C GLN A 97 10.06 -11.70 19.35
N GLU A 98 8.89 -11.24 18.90
CA GLU A 98 7.79 -12.09 18.44
C GLU A 98 7.99 -12.55 16.99
N ILE A 99 8.96 -11.98 16.27
CA ILE A 99 9.31 -12.44 14.93
C ILE A 99 9.84 -13.87 15.04
N GLY A 100 9.15 -14.80 14.37
CA GLY A 100 9.56 -16.19 14.27
C GLY A 100 10.44 -16.43 13.04
N SER A 101 10.01 -15.96 11.88
CA SER A 101 10.77 -16.10 10.63
C SER A 101 10.42 -15.01 9.62
N VAL A 102 11.38 -14.64 8.78
CA VAL A 102 11.17 -13.76 7.63
C VAL A 102 11.55 -14.49 6.35
N VAL A 103 10.62 -14.58 5.40
CA VAL A 103 10.80 -15.30 4.13
C VAL A 103 10.56 -14.37 2.95
N TYR A 104 11.53 -14.33 2.04
CA TYR A 104 11.42 -13.63 0.77
C TYR A 104 10.96 -14.60 -0.32
N LYS A 105 9.84 -14.30 -0.98
CA LYS A 105 9.36 -15.12 -2.09
C LYS A 105 8.58 -14.29 -3.10
N LYS A 106 8.24 -14.92 -4.22
CA LYS A 106 7.31 -14.35 -5.20
C LYS A 106 5.89 -14.87 -4.93
N THR A 107 4.95 -13.98 -4.65
CA THR A 107 3.55 -14.32 -4.44
C THR A 107 2.73 -13.89 -5.65
N SER A 108 1.90 -14.80 -6.19
CA SER A 108 0.97 -14.45 -7.27
C SER A 108 -0.18 -13.61 -6.73
N LEU A 109 -0.39 -12.45 -7.32
CA LEU A 109 -1.51 -11.57 -7.00
C LEU A 109 -2.38 -11.41 -8.25
N LEU A 110 -3.35 -12.30 -8.38
CA LEU A 110 -4.25 -12.36 -9.53
C LEU A 110 -5.45 -11.44 -9.35
N THR A 111 -5.62 -10.52 -10.30
CA THR A 111 -6.75 -9.60 -10.38
C THR A 111 -8.05 -10.34 -10.66
N LYS A 112 -9.21 -9.72 -10.38
CA LYS A 112 -10.51 -10.28 -10.79
C LYS A 112 -10.55 -10.51 -12.31
N LEU A 113 -9.99 -9.58 -13.09
CA LEU A 113 -9.94 -9.67 -14.55
C LEU A 113 -9.04 -10.83 -15.02
N GLU A 114 -7.84 -10.96 -14.47
CA GLU A 114 -6.91 -12.05 -14.79
C GLU A 114 -7.50 -13.42 -14.41
N LYS A 115 -8.23 -13.52 -13.29
CA LYS A 115 -8.95 -14.75 -12.91
C LYS A 115 -10.00 -15.12 -13.96
N VAL A 116 -10.76 -14.13 -14.46
CA VAL A 116 -11.75 -14.34 -15.53
C VAL A 116 -11.06 -14.72 -16.84
N GLN A 117 -9.94 -14.08 -17.19
CA GLN A 117 -9.15 -14.42 -18.38
C GLN A 117 -8.62 -15.85 -18.31
N ILE A 118 -8.06 -16.27 -17.18
CA ILE A 118 -7.59 -17.64 -16.97
C ILE A 118 -8.75 -18.64 -17.07
N ALA A 119 -9.89 -18.33 -16.46
CA ALA A 119 -11.07 -19.18 -16.57
C ALA A 119 -11.55 -19.33 -18.02
N GLY A 120 -11.67 -18.21 -18.75
CA GLY A 120 -12.02 -18.22 -20.18
C GLY A 120 -11.04 -19.02 -21.03
N LEU A 121 -9.73 -18.78 -20.84
CA LEU A 121 -8.68 -19.51 -21.54
C LEU A 121 -8.69 -21.01 -21.22
N SER A 122 -8.99 -21.38 -19.97
CA SER A 122 -9.09 -22.80 -19.60
C SER A 122 -10.24 -23.50 -20.31
N VAL A 123 -11.42 -22.84 -20.39
CA VAL A 123 -12.60 -23.37 -21.08
C VAL A 123 -12.35 -23.50 -22.57
N THR A 124 -11.76 -22.47 -23.21
CA THR A 124 -11.44 -22.52 -24.64
C THR A 124 -10.37 -23.54 -24.98
N THR A 125 -9.38 -23.76 -24.11
CA THR A 125 -8.37 -24.82 -24.29
C THR A 125 -9.01 -26.21 -24.21
N LEU A 126 -9.93 -26.42 -23.26
CA LEU A 126 -10.63 -27.70 -23.10
C LEU A 126 -11.60 -28.00 -24.26
N LEU A 127 -12.33 -26.99 -24.74
CA LEU A 127 -13.23 -27.12 -25.89
C LEU A 127 -12.49 -27.16 -27.23
N GLY A 128 -11.29 -26.58 -27.28
CA GLY A 128 -10.43 -26.46 -28.47
C GLY A 128 -9.71 -27.74 -28.88
N PHE A 129 -10.10 -28.90 -28.35
CA PHE A 129 -9.55 -30.23 -28.68
C PHE A 129 -9.52 -30.54 -30.19
N VAL A 130 -10.28 -29.78 -30.99
CA VAL A 130 -10.40 -29.88 -32.46
C VAL A 130 -9.27 -29.13 -33.20
N ILE A 131 -8.56 -28.19 -32.56
CA ILE A 131 -7.52 -27.35 -33.20
C ILE A 131 -6.21 -27.48 -32.40
N PRO A 132 -5.25 -28.29 -32.86
CA PRO A 132 -4.00 -28.61 -32.13
C PRO A 132 -3.20 -27.39 -31.63
N PRO A 133 -3.12 -26.24 -32.33
CA PRO A 133 -2.48 -25.03 -31.82
C PRO A 133 -3.05 -24.50 -30.50
N LEU A 134 -4.37 -24.62 -30.26
CA LEU A 134 -5.01 -24.07 -29.07
C LEU A 134 -4.61 -24.80 -27.78
N LEU A 135 -4.25 -26.09 -27.87
CA LEU A 135 -3.78 -26.89 -26.74
C LEU A 135 -2.42 -26.44 -26.21
N ILE A 136 -1.61 -25.74 -27.02
CA ILE A 136 -0.29 -25.23 -26.61
C ILE A 136 -0.40 -23.74 -26.25
N VAL A 137 -1.13 -22.95 -27.04
CA VAL A 137 -1.23 -21.49 -26.85
C VAL A 137 -2.00 -21.13 -25.58
N GLY A 138 -3.07 -21.86 -25.24
CA GLY A 138 -3.86 -21.61 -24.05
C GLY A 138 -3.06 -21.74 -22.75
N PRO A 139 -2.41 -22.88 -22.49
CA PRO A 139 -1.57 -23.06 -21.31
C PRO A 139 -0.39 -22.08 -21.25
N ALA A 140 0.24 -21.77 -22.39
CA ALA A 140 1.32 -20.79 -22.46
C ALA A 140 0.84 -19.38 -22.06
N ALA A 141 -0.33 -18.96 -22.55
CA ALA A 141 -0.94 -17.68 -22.17
C ALA A 141 -1.28 -17.63 -20.68
N ILE A 142 -1.85 -18.71 -20.12
CA ILE A 142 -2.13 -18.81 -18.67
C ILE A 142 -0.83 -18.71 -17.86
N ALA A 143 0.22 -19.43 -18.27
CA ALA A 143 1.52 -19.40 -17.60
C ALA A 143 2.14 -18.00 -17.62
N LEU A 144 2.04 -17.28 -18.74
CA LEU A 144 2.53 -15.91 -18.88
C LEU A 144 1.77 -14.96 -17.94
N ILE A 145 0.44 -15.04 -17.90
CA ILE A 145 -0.40 -14.24 -16.99
C ILE A 145 0.08 -14.48 -15.56
N VAL A 146 0.10 -15.73 -15.10
CA VAL A 146 0.53 -16.07 -13.73
C VAL A 146 1.94 -15.60 -13.42
N PHE A 147 2.87 -15.70 -14.37
CA PHE A 147 4.26 -15.26 -14.19
C PHE A 147 4.36 -13.74 -14.01
N THR A 148 3.65 -12.96 -14.82
CA THR A 148 3.65 -11.49 -14.74
C THR A 148 2.95 -10.94 -13.50
N SER A 149 1.97 -11.69 -12.96
CA SER A 149 1.27 -11.37 -11.70
C SER A 149 2.07 -11.73 -10.44
N ARG A 150 3.22 -12.42 -10.55
CA ARG A 150 4.09 -12.73 -9.40
C ARG A 150 4.85 -11.48 -8.95
N LYS A 151 4.64 -11.05 -7.70
CA LYS A 151 5.34 -9.91 -7.08
C LYS A 151 6.27 -10.37 -5.98
N LYS A 152 7.37 -9.64 -5.77
CA LYS A 152 8.26 -9.91 -4.64
C LYS A 152 7.53 -9.56 -3.34
N THR A 153 7.66 -10.44 -2.35
CA THR A 153 6.95 -10.35 -1.08
C THR A 153 7.88 -10.76 0.05
N MET A 154 7.88 -9.97 1.11
CA MET A 154 8.51 -10.26 2.37
C MET A 154 7.39 -10.72 3.31
N ILE A 155 7.50 -11.95 3.80
CA ILE A 155 6.53 -12.52 4.74
C ILE A 155 7.18 -12.58 6.10
N ILE A 156 6.64 -11.79 7.03
CA ILE A 156 7.06 -11.79 8.43
C ILE A 156 6.06 -12.66 9.17
N SER A 157 6.50 -13.81 9.66
CA SER A 157 5.69 -14.73 10.47
C SER A 157 6.03 -14.54 11.94
N LEU A 158 5.02 -14.26 12.75
CA LEU A 158 5.14 -14.15 14.20
C LEU A 158 5.03 -15.52 14.86
N LYS A 159 5.60 -15.66 16.05
CA LYS A 159 5.51 -16.88 16.88
C LYS A 159 4.06 -17.23 17.25
N SER A 160 3.18 -16.25 17.28
CA SER A 160 1.73 -16.42 17.49
C SER A 160 1.01 -17.09 16.30
N GLY A 161 1.68 -17.26 15.16
CA GLY A 161 1.11 -17.82 13.93
C GLY A 161 0.49 -16.80 12.99
N THR A 162 0.39 -15.53 13.39
CA THR A 162 -0.01 -14.45 12.48
C THR A 162 1.13 -14.08 11.52
N SER A 163 0.80 -13.56 10.35
CA SER A 163 1.81 -13.16 9.37
C SER A 163 1.45 -11.87 8.64
N ILE A 164 2.47 -11.06 8.36
CA ILE A 164 2.38 -9.83 7.58
C ILE A 164 3.02 -10.09 6.22
N LYS A 165 2.33 -9.67 5.15
CA LYS A 165 2.83 -9.74 3.77
C LYS A 165 3.12 -8.32 3.29
N ALA A 166 4.39 -7.96 3.23
CA ALA A 166 4.84 -6.70 2.65
C ALA A 166 5.33 -6.92 1.21
N TYR A 167 4.83 -6.14 0.27
CA TYR A 167 5.22 -6.21 -1.13
C TYR A 167 6.23 -5.11 -1.45
N TYR A 168 7.22 -5.42 -2.28
CA TYR A 168 8.32 -4.50 -2.60
C TYR A 168 8.79 -4.67 -4.05
N MET A 169 9.47 -3.66 -4.59
CA MET A 169 10.10 -3.71 -5.92
C MET A 169 11.58 -4.09 -5.82
N GLU A 170 12.30 -3.39 -4.94
CA GLU A 170 13.75 -3.50 -4.78
C GLU A 170 14.07 -4.33 -3.52
N GLN A 171 15.02 -5.26 -3.66
CA GLN A 171 15.40 -6.14 -2.54
C GLN A 171 16.06 -5.32 -1.41
N GLU A 172 16.85 -4.31 -1.77
CA GLU A 172 17.56 -3.45 -0.84
C GLU A 172 16.62 -2.72 0.12
N GLU A 173 15.50 -2.18 -0.37
CA GLU A 173 14.48 -1.56 0.48
C GLU A 173 13.93 -2.56 1.50
N ALA A 174 13.63 -3.79 1.08
CA ALA A 174 13.10 -4.83 1.96
C ALA A 174 14.14 -5.27 3.01
N ASP A 175 15.41 -5.31 2.65
CA ASP A 175 16.51 -5.66 3.55
C ASP A 175 16.75 -4.54 4.59
N ILE A 176 16.61 -3.27 4.20
CA ILE A 176 16.67 -2.12 5.13
C ILE A 176 15.55 -2.22 6.18
N VAL A 177 14.32 -2.49 5.73
CA VAL A 177 13.18 -2.67 6.65
C VAL A 177 13.38 -3.87 7.55
N TYR A 178 13.84 -5.01 7.01
CA TYR A 178 14.11 -6.20 7.82
C TYR A 178 15.11 -5.90 8.93
N LYS A 179 16.24 -5.26 8.61
CA LYS A 179 17.25 -4.86 9.60
C LYS A 179 16.64 -3.95 10.68
N ALA A 180 15.77 -3.01 10.31
CA ALA A 180 15.15 -2.10 11.27
C ALA A 180 14.19 -2.80 12.25
N ILE A 181 13.51 -3.87 11.81
CA ILE A 181 12.55 -4.61 12.63
C ILE A 181 13.15 -5.84 13.33
N SER A 182 14.35 -6.28 12.95
CA SER A 182 15.01 -7.46 13.52
C SER A 182 16.06 -7.14 14.59
N VAL A 183 16.58 -5.90 14.61
CA VAL A 183 17.59 -5.40 15.55
C VAL A 183 16.92 -4.76 16.74
#